data_AF-A0A101JTP0-F1
#
_entry.id   AF-A0A101JTP0-F1
#
_cell.length_a   1.000
_cell.length_b   1.000
_cell.length_c   1.000
_cell.angle_alpha   90.00
_cell.angle_beta   90.00
_cell.angle_gamma   90.00
#
_symmetry.space_group_name_H-M   'P 1'
#
loop_
_entity.id
_entity.type
_entity.pdbx_description
1 polymer ?
#
loop_
_entity_poly.entity_id
_entity_poly.type
_entity_poly.pdbx_seq_one_letter_code
_entity_poly.pdbx_strand_id
1 'polypeptide(L)'
;MPPRRPASGHFPTITEVLRLPVLAEGMPRVLAGESQLDSAVRWVHVTELLNPADFLEGGELVLTTGMPYPEDASELRGYVDQLADVGAAGLIVELGYRYGKVPDELVAACRAREVPLVELARGVRFIDVTQTVHALILDAQGALLRRGREIQDIFTALTLRGATPEELVHTTAELTGAPVVLEDLTHRVLMCELLGRPYEPVVSAWSRRSRAAPTPERITPSGPEGWLIAPVQDHHGLWGRLVLLEGRLNAEPDPEHVLVLERAAVALTMARLAGPAWWERRAHRSVLRDLYERRFRSPADARARAEALGLPTLGHRLFALVIRHTYTGTEGEHLDERIAKALAQTGVRALVGETAPGRIGVLLALAQASAWQPVAERIGRLTREELGPEAVVAVGPGVTDLAGIARSWQEAEQTAEAITPASPERWFYVPGDVRLPELLGVLREDTRLQRYAERQLTRLIEHDDRNSGDLLPALRAYLAAAGNKSVAAKRAGMSRQAYYQRLHTIERLLGCDLESGLQRTSLHVAVLVLDAREASVPGA
;
A
#
# COMPACT_ATOMS: atom_id res chain seq x y z
N MET A 1 1.95 27.09 37.03
CA MET A 1 1.88 26.10 35.94
C MET A 1 0.40 25.87 35.68
N PRO A 2 -0.14 26.17 34.47
CA PRO A 2 -1.56 25.95 34.22
C PRO A 2 -1.85 24.44 34.29
N PRO A 3 -3.05 24.03 34.74
CA PRO A 3 -3.41 22.61 34.76
C PRO A 3 -3.32 22.06 33.33
N ARG A 4 -2.66 20.90 33.19
CA ARG A 4 -2.67 20.11 31.96
C ARG A 4 -4.12 19.91 31.56
N ARG A 5 -4.51 20.35 30.35
CA ARG A 5 -5.79 19.98 29.76
C ARG A 5 -5.92 18.45 29.83
N PRO A 6 -7.07 17.90 30.27
CA PRO A 6 -7.29 16.46 30.23
C PRO A 6 -7.17 15.97 28.78
N ALA A 7 -6.62 14.77 28.63
CA ALA A 7 -6.58 14.07 27.35
C ALA A 7 -8.02 13.86 26.84
N SER A 8 -8.19 13.96 25.54
CA SER A 8 -9.46 13.86 24.81
C SER A 8 -10.35 12.71 25.29
N GLY A 9 -11.65 13.00 25.49
CA GLY A 9 -12.73 12.01 25.54
C GLY A 9 -13.07 11.37 26.89
N HIS A 10 -12.35 11.65 27.97
CA HIS A 10 -12.57 10.98 29.27
C HIS A 10 -13.26 11.91 30.29
N PHE A 11 -14.17 11.35 31.10
CA PHE A 11 -14.72 12.05 32.28
C PHE A 11 -13.57 12.47 33.22
N PRO A 12 -13.67 13.61 33.92
CA PRO A 12 -12.62 14.05 34.82
C PRO A 12 -12.43 13.04 35.94
N THR A 13 -11.18 12.80 36.36
CA THR A 13 -10.93 11.93 37.51
C THR A 13 -11.19 12.65 38.82
N ILE A 14 -11.35 11.90 39.92
CA ILE A 14 -11.46 12.50 41.27
C ILE A 14 -10.24 13.40 41.54
N THR A 15 -9.04 12.94 41.18
CA THR A 15 -7.81 13.75 41.28
C THR A 15 -7.91 15.09 40.54
N GLU A 16 -8.46 15.09 39.32
CA GLU A 16 -8.65 16.31 38.53
C GLU A 16 -9.70 17.23 39.16
N VAL A 17 -10.80 16.66 39.64
CA VAL A 17 -11.88 17.39 40.31
C VAL A 17 -11.38 18.05 41.61
N LEU A 18 -10.61 17.35 42.44
CA LEU A 18 -10.03 17.89 43.68
C LEU A 18 -9.01 19.02 43.44
N ARG A 19 -8.41 19.08 42.24
CA ARG A 19 -7.46 20.14 41.85
C ARG A 19 -8.15 21.39 41.32
N LEU A 20 -9.46 21.37 41.11
CA LEU A 20 -10.21 22.55 40.69
C LEU A 20 -10.15 23.61 41.79
N PRO A 21 -9.98 24.91 41.45
CA PRO A 21 -9.88 25.98 42.44
C PRO A 21 -11.00 25.95 43.49
N VAL A 22 -12.24 25.72 43.03
CA VAL A 22 -13.45 25.65 43.87
C VAL A 22 -13.40 24.57 44.95
N LEU A 23 -12.69 23.46 44.72
CA LEU A 23 -12.51 22.38 45.70
C LEU A 23 -11.19 22.51 46.45
N ALA A 24 -10.12 22.97 45.80
CA ALA A 24 -8.82 23.19 46.43
C ALA A 24 -8.90 24.23 47.57
N GLU A 25 -9.77 25.23 47.46
CA GLU A 25 -10.08 26.20 48.53
C GLU A 25 -10.65 25.53 49.79
N GLY A 26 -11.35 24.41 49.63
CA GLY A 26 -11.87 23.56 50.70
C GLY A 26 -10.80 22.78 51.46
N MET A 27 -9.53 22.85 51.03
CA MET A 27 -8.39 22.10 51.59
C MET A 27 -8.71 20.59 51.68
N PRO A 28 -8.89 19.91 50.53
CA PRO A 28 -9.31 18.52 50.50
C PRO A 28 -8.23 17.60 51.09
N ARG A 29 -8.62 16.69 51.97
CA ARG A 29 -7.75 15.62 52.49
C ARG A 29 -8.40 14.26 52.24
N VAL A 30 -7.68 13.38 51.56
CA VAL A 30 -8.12 12.01 51.30
C VAL A 30 -7.93 11.18 52.57
N LEU A 31 -8.97 10.47 53.00
CA LEU A 31 -9.02 9.66 54.23
C LEU A 31 -9.06 8.15 53.96
N ALA A 32 -9.58 7.76 52.80
CA ALA A 32 -9.70 6.39 52.33
C ALA A 32 -9.72 6.33 50.79
N GLY A 33 -9.39 5.16 50.22
CA GLY A 33 -9.54 4.87 48.79
C GLY A 33 -8.52 5.54 47.88
N GLU A 34 -7.27 5.76 48.32
CA GLU A 34 -6.26 6.45 47.51
C GLU A 34 -5.98 5.75 46.17
N SER A 35 -6.11 4.42 46.11
CA SER A 35 -5.93 3.62 44.89
C SER A 35 -6.99 3.89 43.81
N GLN A 36 -8.13 4.49 44.17
CA GLN A 36 -9.27 4.71 43.29
C GLN A 36 -9.44 6.19 42.89
N LEU A 37 -8.48 7.07 43.20
CA LEU A 37 -8.56 8.51 42.86
C LEU A 37 -8.50 8.82 41.35
N ASP A 38 -8.07 7.86 40.54
CA ASP A 38 -8.10 7.96 39.07
C ASP A 38 -9.44 7.50 38.47
N SER A 39 -10.43 7.18 39.31
CA SER A 39 -11.78 6.84 38.87
C SER A 39 -12.46 8.03 38.18
N ALA A 40 -13.21 7.72 37.12
CA ALA A 40 -13.98 8.69 36.33
C ALA A 40 -15.18 9.23 37.10
N VAL A 41 -15.35 10.56 37.10
CA VAL A 41 -16.50 11.25 37.70
C VAL A 41 -17.52 11.59 36.61
N ARG A 42 -18.62 10.81 36.55
CA ARG A 42 -19.71 10.99 35.57
C ARG A 42 -20.60 12.18 35.91
N TRP A 43 -20.75 12.47 37.19
CA TRP A 43 -21.58 13.56 37.70
C TRP A 43 -21.17 13.92 39.13
N VAL A 44 -21.62 15.08 39.60
CA VAL A 44 -21.52 15.47 41.01
C VAL A 44 -22.91 15.66 41.56
N HIS A 45 -23.20 15.03 42.69
CA HIS A 45 -24.52 15.08 43.32
C HIS A 45 -24.40 15.52 44.77
N VAL A 46 -25.23 16.50 45.18
CA VAL A 46 -25.32 16.94 46.57
C VAL A 46 -26.52 16.25 47.19
N THR A 47 -26.30 15.46 48.24
CA THR A 47 -27.39 14.79 48.96
C THR A 47 -27.10 14.70 50.45
N GLU A 48 -28.19 14.80 51.21
CA GLU A 48 -28.24 14.68 52.67
C GLU A 48 -29.20 13.52 53.04
N LEU A 49 -29.47 12.60 52.10
CA LEU A 49 -30.35 11.45 52.35
C LEU A 49 -29.53 10.27 52.89
N LEU A 50 -30.10 9.52 53.83
CA LEU A 50 -29.48 8.31 54.41
C LEU A 50 -29.52 7.10 53.45
N ASN A 51 -30.34 7.17 52.41
CA ASN A 51 -30.48 6.18 51.34
C ASN A 51 -30.10 6.77 49.96
N PRO A 52 -28.82 7.09 49.72
CA PRO A 52 -28.39 7.76 48.49
C PRO A 52 -28.58 6.89 47.24
N ALA A 53 -28.54 5.55 47.38
CA ALA A 53 -28.59 4.64 46.24
C ALA A 53 -29.88 4.75 45.40
N ASP A 54 -31.01 5.16 45.99
CA ASP A 54 -32.28 5.31 45.26
C ASP A 54 -32.25 6.42 44.20
N PHE A 55 -31.25 7.30 44.24
CA PHE A 55 -31.14 8.50 43.40
C PHE A 55 -29.82 8.58 42.61
N LEU A 56 -29.01 7.52 42.63
CA LEU A 56 -27.72 7.42 41.94
C LEU A 56 -27.77 6.31 40.89
N GLU A 57 -27.00 6.45 39.81
CA GLU A 57 -26.91 5.42 38.76
C GLU A 57 -25.47 4.86 38.60
N GLY A 58 -24.50 5.40 39.35
CA GLY A 58 -23.10 5.00 39.32
C GLY A 58 -22.18 6.06 38.68
N GLY A 59 -20.95 6.15 39.19
CA GLY A 59 -19.93 7.11 38.76
C GLY A 59 -20.12 8.53 39.30
N GLU A 60 -21.08 8.76 40.22
CA GLU A 60 -21.28 10.07 40.83
C GLU A 60 -20.31 10.32 42.00
N LEU A 61 -19.78 11.53 42.08
CA LEU A 61 -19.07 12.03 43.25
C LEU A 61 -20.07 12.74 44.17
N VAL A 62 -20.30 12.15 45.34
CA VAL A 62 -21.29 12.63 46.30
C VAL A 62 -20.70 13.70 47.20
N LEU A 63 -21.36 14.86 47.29
CA LEU A 63 -21.05 15.95 48.22
C LEU A 63 -22.08 15.96 49.35
N THR A 64 -21.63 16.01 50.59
CA THR A 64 -22.51 16.09 51.77
C THR A 64 -21.88 16.97 52.86
N THR A 65 -22.72 17.66 53.63
CA THR A 65 -22.34 18.34 54.88
C THR A 65 -22.44 17.42 56.11
N GLY A 66 -22.91 16.18 55.90
CA GLY A 66 -23.04 15.17 56.94
C GLY A 66 -24.35 15.24 57.72
N MET A 67 -25.44 15.68 57.08
CA MET A 67 -26.78 15.80 57.70
C MET A 67 -27.75 14.81 57.02
N PRO A 68 -28.74 14.20 57.71
CA PRO A 68 -29.01 14.20 59.14
C PRO A 68 -28.17 13.16 59.89
N TYR A 69 -28.32 13.11 61.21
CA TYR A 69 -27.43 12.53 62.23
C TYR A 69 -27.67 11.03 62.52
N PRO A 70 -26.75 10.11 62.14
CA PRO A 70 -26.71 8.75 62.66
C PRO A 70 -25.47 8.58 63.57
N GLU A 71 -25.66 8.45 64.87
CA GLU A 71 -24.58 8.04 65.81
C GLU A 71 -24.31 6.52 65.72
N ASP A 72 -25.16 5.78 65.02
CA ASP A 72 -25.06 4.34 64.88
C ASP A 72 -24.04 3.96 63.79
N ALA A 73 -22.97 3.28 64.23
CA ALA A 73 -21.92 2.74 63.36
C ALA A 73 -22.47 1.80 62.27
N SER A 74 -23.60 1.13 62.52
CA SER A 74 -24.25 0.25 61.55
C SER A 74 -24.93 1.02 60.41
N GLU A 75 -25.52 2.18 60.69
CA GLU A 75 -26.15 3.03 59.68
C GLU A 75 -25.10 3.69 58.78
N LEU A 76 -23.98 4.17 59.35
CA LEU A 76 -22.85 4.71 58.56
C LEU A 76 -22.24 3.66 57.63
N ARG A 77 -22.13 2.41 58.11
CA ARG A 77 -21.67 1.30 57.27
C ARG A 77 -22.65 1.00 56.15
N GLY A 78 -23.95 0.93 56.46
CA GLY A 78 -25.01 0.72 55.48
C GLY A 78 -25.04 1.81 54.39
N TYR A 79 -24.78 3.07 54.76
CA TYR A 79 -24.66 4.18 53.82
C TYR A 79 -23.50 3.98 52.83
N VAL A 80 -22.32 3.61 53.32
CA VAL A 80 -21.15 3.33 52.45
C VAL A 80 -21.37 2.09 51.60
N ASP A 81 -22.01 1.05 52.15
CA ASP A 81 -22.36 -0.16 51.42
C ASP A 81 -23.24 0.19 50.21
N GLN A 82 -24.26 1.02 50.40
CA GLN A 82 -25.14 1.49 49.33
C GLN A 82 -24.40 2.30 48.26
N LEU A 83 -23.49 3.21 48.65
CA LEU A 83 -22.67 3.96 47.69
C LEU A 83 -21.74 3.05 46.88
N ALA A 84 -21.14 2.06 47.54
CA ALA A 84 -20.27 1.09 46.87
C ALA A 84 -21.06 0.18 45.93
N ASP A 85 -22.26 -0.26 46.32
CA ASP A 85 -23.10 -1.18 45.54
C ASP A 85 -23.67 -0.52 44.28
N VAL A 86 -24.02 0.78 44.34
CA VAL A 86 -24.42 1.56 43.15
C VAL A 86 -23.21 1.98 42.30
N GLY A 87 -21.99 1.83 42.82
CA GLY A 87 -20.76 2.20 42.12
C GLY A 87 -20.51 3.71 42.07
N ALA A 88 -20.82 4.45 43.15
CA ALA A 88 -20.48 5.86 43.27
C ALA A 88 -18.95 6.06 43.14
N ALA A 89 -18.53 7.15 42.47
CA ALA A 89 -17.12 7.44 42.26
C ALA A 89 -16.41 7.79 43.57
N GLY A 90 -17.10 8.43 44.51
CA GLY A 90 -16.54 8.74 45.82
C GLY A 90 -17.45 9.62 46.68
N LEU A 91 -17.02 9.88 47.90
CA LEU A 91 -17.72 10.69 48.89
C LEU A 91 -16.83 11.86 49.36
N ILE A 92 -17.36 13.07 49.30
CA ILE A 92 -16.76 14.28 49.83
C ILE A 92 -17.62 14.81 50.98
N VAL A 93 -17.01 14.91 52.17
CA VAL A 93 -17.66 15.40 53.37
C VAL A 93 -17.10 16.77 53.75
N GLU A 94 -17.96 17.77 53.84
CA GLU A 94 -17.57 19.09 54.31
C GLU A 94 -17.64 19.20 55.84
N LEU A 95 -16.57 19.72 56.44
CA LEU A 95 -16.48 19.96 57.88
C LEU A 95 -16.97 21.37 58.24
N GLY A 96 -17.45 21.54 59.48
CA GLY A 96 -17.77 22.86 60.06
C GLY A 96 -19.25 23.16 60.22
N TYR A 97 -20.15 22.39 59.59
CA TYR A 97 -21.58 22.44 59.88
C TYR A 97 -21.97 21.44 60.97
N ARG A 98 -21.79 20.14 60.70
CA ARG A 98 -22.15 19.08 61.65
C ARG A 98 -20.96 18.35 62.26
N TYR A 99 -19.96 18.03 61.43
CA TYR A 99 -18.76 17.32 61.85
C TYR A 99 -17.59 18.29 62.07
N GLY A 100 -16.98 18.22 63.26
CA GLY A 100 -15.66 18.81 63.51
C GLY A 100 -14.51 17.92 63.01
N LYS A 101 -14.79 16.62 62.82
CA LYS A 101 -13.95 15.60 62.21
C LYS A 101 -14.88 14.54 61.63
N VAL A 102 -14.52 13.94 60.49
CA VAL A 102 -15.24 12.79 59.94
C VAL A 102 -15.20 11.61 60.93
N PRO A 103 -16.32 10.91 61.22
CA PRO A 103 -16.36 9.77 62.13
C PRO A 103 -15.39 8.65 61.71
N ASP A 104 -14.70 8.03 62.67
CA ASP A 104 -13.71 6.99 62.40
C ASP A 104 -14.37 5.72 61.82
N GLU A 105 -15.63 5.48 62.17
CA GLU A 105 -16.47 4.41 61.64
C GLU A 105 -16.74 4.57 60.14
N LEU A 106 -17.00 5.80 59.68
CA LEU A 106 -17.21 6.11 58.26
C LEU A 106 -15.91 5.89 57.47
N VAL A 107 -14.78 6.35 58.02
CA VAL A 107 -13.46 6.12 57.42
C VAL A 107 -13.16 4.62 57.31
N ALA A 108 -13.45 3.85 58.36
CA ALA A 108 -13.26 2.39 58.36
C ALA A 108 -14.14 1.69 57.31
N ALA A 109 -15.40 2.10 57.17
CA ALA A 109 -16.32 1.56 56.17
C ALA A 109 -15.84 1.86 54.74
N CYS A 110 -15.47 3.11 54.44
CA CYS A 110 -14.93 3.49 53.13
C CYS A 110 -13.64 2.72 52.79
N ARG A 111 -12.75 2.51 53.77
CA ARG A 111 -11.55 1.69 53.56
C ARG A 111 -11.88 0.23 53.24
N ALA A 112 -12.85 -0.36 53.94
CA ALA A 112 -13.24 -1.75 53.73
C ALA A 112 -13.87 -1.98 52.34
N ARG A 113 -14.57 -0.98 51.80
CA ARG A 113 -15.21 -1.00 50.48
C ARG A 113 -14.39 -0.35 49.36
N GLU A 114 -13.19 0.13 49.67
CA GLU A 114 -12.32 0.91 48.76
C GLU A 114 -12.99 2.16 48.14
N VAL A 115 -13.99 2.73 48.80
CA VAL A 115 -14.65 3.96 48.33
C VAL A 115 -13.76 5.17 48.67
N PRO A 116 -13.40 6.02 47.69
CA PRO A 116 -12.70 7.27 47.94
C PRO A 116 -13.48 8.16 48.92
N LEU A 117 -12.85 8.51 50.03
CA LEU A 117 -13.41 9.44 51.02
C LEU A 117 -12.50 10.65 51.15
N VAL A 118 -13.05 11.83 50.92
CA VAL A 118 -12.33 13.11 51.03
C VAL A 118 -13.04 13.99 52.03
N GLU A 119 -12.31 14.57 52.97
CA GLU A 119 -12.83 15.66 53.80
C GLU A 119 -12.45 17.03 53.21
N LEU A 120 -13.33 18.00 53.35
CA LEU A 120 -13.03 19.41 53.12
C LEU A 120 -12.93 20.12 54.48
N ALA A 121 -11.72 20.58 54.82
CA ALA A 121 -11.46 21.27 56.09
C ALA A 121 -12.02 22.70 56.13
N ARG A 122 -12.39 23.26 54.98
CA ARG A 122 -13.08 24.55 54.87
C ARG A 122 -14.36 24.41 54.05
N GLY A 123 -15.38 25.16 54.44
CA GLY A 123 -16.63 25.21 53.71
C GLY A 123 -16.45 25.75 52.29
N VAL A 124 -17.04 25.06 51.32
CA VAL A 124 -17.07 25.46 49.92
C VAL A 124 -18.51 25.60 49.47
N ARG A 125 -18.77 26.48 48.50
CA ARG A 125 -20.11 26.58 47.94
C ARG A 125 -20.33 25.40 47.00
N PHE A 126 -21.07 24.38 47.44
CA PHE A 126 -21.37 23.22 46.59
C PHE A 126 -22.02 23.58 45.24
N ILE A 127 -22.74 24.71 45.14
CA ILE A 127 -23.25 25.20 43.85
C ILE A 127 -22.13 25.56 42.87
N ASP A 128 -21.00 26.12 43.32
CA ASP A 128 -19.87 26.43 42.45
C ASP A 128 -19.15 25.15 42.03
N VAL A 129 -19.05 24.18 42.95
CA VAL A 129 -18.48 22.87 42.68
C VAL A 129 -19.31 22.15 41.63
N THR A 130 -20.62 22.06 41.82
CA THR A 130 -21.51 21.40 40.84
C THR A 130 -21.50 22.12 39.50
N GLN A 131 -21.63 23.45 39.45
CA GLN A 131 -21.57 24.21 38.20
C GLN A 131 -20.24 24.00 37.46
N THR A 132 -19.11 24.04 38.16
CA THR A 132 -17.78 23.89 37.55
C THR A 132 -17.58 22.47 37.02
N VAL A 133 -17.91 21.45 37.82
CA VAL A 133 -17.69 20.06 37.42
C VAL A 133 -18.69 19.62 36.34
N HIS A 134 -19.97 20.01 36.43
CA HIS A 134 -20.94 19.74 35.38
C HIS A 134 -20.55 20.41 34.05
N ALA A 135 -20.07 21.66 34.08
CA ALA A 135 -19.58 22.33 32.87
C ALA A 135 -18.40 21.58 32.23
N LEU A 136 -17.43 21.11 33.04
CA LEU A 136 -16.32 20.29 32.55
C LEU A 136 -16.78 18.98 31.91
N ILE A 137 -17.74 18.29 32.54
CA ILE A 137 -18.30 17.04 32.03
C ILE A 137 -19.04 17.28 30.70
N LEU A 138 -19.91 18.29 30.64
CA LEU A 138 -20.67 18.64 29.44
C LEU A 138 -19.76 19.11 28.30
N ASP A 139 -18.72 19.90 28.60
CA ASP A 139 -17.73 20.34 27.61
C ASP A 139 -16.92 19.16 27.05
N ALA A 140 -16.55 18.19 27.89
CA ALA A 140 -15.87 16.97 27.46
C ALA A 140 -16.75 16.13 26.52
N GLN A 141 -18.04 15.96 26.85
CA GLN A 141 -19.01 15.27 26.00
C GLN A 141 -19.24 16.00 24.68
N GLY A 142 -19.38 17.34 24.73
CA GLY A 142 -19.53 18.17 23.54
C GLY A 142 -18.29 18.13 22.63
N ALA A 143 -17.09 18.06 23.21
CA ALA A 143 -15.84 17.93 22.46
C ALA A 143 -15.78 16.60 21.69
N LEU A 144 -16.19 15.48 22.31
CA LEU A 144 -16.23 14.18 21.64
C LEU A 144 -17.19 14.17 20.45
N LEU A 145 -18.39 14.73 20.61
CA LEU A 145 -19.37 14.83 19.52
C LEU A 145 -18.87 15.70 18.36
N ARG A 146 -18.27 16.85 18.67
CA ARG A 146 -17.66 17.72 17.64
C ARG A 146 -16.53 17.00 16.92
N ARG A 147 -15.65 16.33 17.67
CA ARG A 147 -14.53 15.57 17.10
C ARG A 147 -15.01 14.46 16.18
N GLY A 148 -16.05 13.73 16.59
CA GLY A 148 -16.62 12.70 15.75
C GLY A 148 -17.29 13.24 14.48
N ARG A 149 -17.91 14.43 14.56
CA ARG A 149 -18.42 15.13 13.39
C ARG A 149 -17.31 15.58 12.44
N GLU A 150 -16.22 16.13 12.96
CA GLU A 150 -15.05 16.51 12.16
C GLU A 150 -14.47 15.31 11.39
N ILE A 151 -14.28 14.18 12.05
CA ILE A 151 -13.78 12.95 11.42
C ILE A 151 -14.73 12.47 10.31
N GLN A 152 -16.05 12.49 10.59
CA GLN A 152 -17.07 12.16 9.59
C GLN A 152 -16.99 13.10 8.37
N ASP A 153 -16.87 14.41 8.58
CA ASP A 153 -16.82 15.39 7.50
C ASP A 153 -15.54 15.23 6.64
N ILE A 154 -14.40 14.88 7.26
CA ILE A 154 -13.14 14.56 6.54
C ILE A 154 -13.35 13.38 5.58
N PHE A 155 -13.80 12.22 6.08
CA PHE A 155 -13.97 11.03 5.23
C PHE A 155 -15.11 11.18 4.21
N THR A 156 -16.15 11.94 4.54
CA THR A 156 -17.21 12.29 3.58
C THR A 156 -16.63 13.14 2.44
N ALA A 157 -15.83 14.16 2.75
CA ALA A 157 -15.20 15.00 1.74
C ALA A 157 -14.16 14.24 0.88
N LEU A 158 -13.46 13.26 1.46
CA LEU A 158 -12.57 12.35 0.72
C LEU A 158 -13.37 11.42 -0.20
N THR A 159 -14.50 10.89 0.26
CA THR A 159 -15.35 10.03 -0.56
C THR A 159 -15.95 10.81 -1.75
N LEU A 160 -16.47 12.02 -1.51
CA LEU A 160 -17.11 12.85 -2.54
C LEU A 160 -16.14 13.32 -3.64
N ARG A 161 -14.86 13.53 -3.31
CA ARG A 161 -13.83 13.91 -4.31
C ARG A 161 -13.29 12.71 -5.10
N GLY A 162 -13.71 11.48 -4.77
CA GLY A 162 -13.13 10.27 -5.33
C GLY A 162 -11.70 10.01 -4.87
N ALA A 163 -11.41 10.23 -3.58
CA ALA A 163 -10.09 10.00 -3.01
C ALA A 163 -9.61 8.56 -3.28
N THR A 164 -8.31 8.44 -3.52
CA THR A 164 -7.68 7.14 -3.74
C THR A 164 -7.66 6.33 -2.43
N PRO A 165 -7.67 5.00 -2.50
CA PRO A 165 -7.55 4.17 -1.31
C PRO A 165 -6.22 4.41 -0.56
N GLU A 166 -5.14 4.84 -1.24
CA GLU A 166 -3.91 5.27 -0.57
C GLU A 166 -4.11 6.52 0.29
N GLU A 167 -4.85 7.52 -0.20
CA GLU A 167 -5.17 8.74 0.57
C GLU A 167 -6.03 8.43 1.79
N LEU A 168 -6.98 7.49 1.66
CA LEU A 168 -7.82 7.04 2.78
C LEU A 168 -6.99 6.33 3.86
N VAL A 169 -6.13 5.39 3.47
CA VAL A 169 -5.22 4.69 4.38
C VAL A 169 -4.24 5.67 5.05
N HIS A 170 -3.69 6.61 4.28
CA HIS A 170 -2.80 7.64 4.79
C HIS A 170 -3.49 8.56 5.81
N THR A 171 -4.67 9.10 5.48
CA THR A 171 -5.45 9.95 6.38
C THR A 171 -5.82 9.21 7.67
N THR A 172 -6.15 7.92 7.57
CA THR A 172 -6.43 7.08 8.74
C THR A 172 -5.22 6.99 9.67
N ALA A 173 -4.03 6.78 9.12
CA ALA A 173 -2.80 6.70 9.89
C ALA A 173 -2.41 8.07 10.49
N GLU A 174 -2.62 9.17 9.77
CA GLU A 174 -2.37 10.53 10.29
C GLU A 174 -3.29 10.87 11.47
N LEU A 175 -4.59 10.58 11.35
CA LEU A 175 -5.57 10.87 12.39
C LEU A 175 -5.39 10.01 13.65
N THR A 176 -4.95 8.77 13.49
CA THR A 176 -4.70 7.83 14.62
C THR A 176 -3.28 7.90 15.16
N GLY A 177 -2.33 8.47 14.42
CA GLY A 177 -0.91 8.41 14.76
C GLY A 177 -0.34 6.97 14.81
N ALA A 178 -1.05 5.99 14.24
CA ALA A 178 -0.68 4.58 14.26
C ALA A 178 -0.58 3.98 12.85
N PRO A 179 0.24 2.94 12.63
CA PRO A 179 0.35 2.30 11.32
C PRO A 179 -0.95 1.63 10.89
N VAL A 180 -1.33 1.82 9.63
CA VAL A 180 -2.56 1.29 9.03
C VAL A 180 -2.21 0.40 7.84
N VAL A 181 -2.88 -0.75 7.74
CA VAL A 181 -2.70 -1.70 6.65
C VAL A 181 -4.05 -2.06 6.03
N LEU A 182 -4.16 -1.98 4.72
CA LEU A 182 -5.29 -2.50 3.95
C LEU A 182 -4.88 -3.82 3.30
N GLU A 183 -5.63 -4.88 3.60
CA GLU A 183 -5.42 -6.20 3.02
C GLU A 183 -6.67 -6.80 2.38
N ASP A 184 -6.46 -7.76 1.49
CA ASP A 184 -7.54 -8.60 0.93
C ASP A 184 -7.87 -9.82 1.83
N LEU A 185 -8.92 -10.57 1.49
CA LEU A 185 -9.30 -11.82 2.16
C LEU A 185 -8.21 -12.91 2.18
N THR A 186 -7.20 -12.82 1.31
CA THR A 186 -6.07 -13.76 1.30
C THR A 186 -4.92 -13.32 2.21
N HIS A 187 -5.12 -12.22 2.94
CA HIS A 187 -4.16 -11.52 3.79
C HIS A 187 -2.94 -11.04 3.01
N ARG A 188 -3.18 -10.48 1.81
CA ARG A 188 -2.17 -9.75 1.06
C ARG A 188 -2.24 -8.26 1.39
N VAL A 189 -1.10 -7.66 1.70
CA VAL A 189 -1.00 -6.22 1.98
C VAL A 189 -1.07 -5.45 0.67
N LEU A 190 -2.19 -4.81 0.41
CA LEU A 190 -2.39 -4.00 -0.78
C LEU A 190 -1.80 -2.60 -0.58
N MET A 191 -2.02 -2.03 0.60
CA MET A 191 -1.56 -0.69 0.96
C MET A 191 -1.20 -0.66 2.43
N CYS A 192 -0.25 0.20 2.79
CA CYS A 192 0.08 0.45 4.18
C CYS A 192 0.70 1.83 4.35
N GLU A 193 0.33 2.49 5.45
CA GLU A 193 0.98 3.71 5.93
C GLU A 193 1.63 3.39 7.28
N LEU A 194 2.93 3.68 7.39
CA LEU A 194 3.77 3.23 8.51
C LEU A 194 4.31 4.40 9.35
N LEU A 195 4.02 5.66 8.98
CA LEU A 195 4.42 6.85 9.74
C LEU A 195 5.93 6.89 10.02
N GLY A 196 6.72 6.54 9.01
CA GLY A 196 8.18 6.50 9.09
C GLY A 196 8.78 5.22 9.68
N ARG A 197 7.97 4.31 10.25
CA ARG A 197 8.45 3.01 10.77
C ARG A 197 9.04 2.15 9.65
N PRO A 198 10.00 1.25 9.96
CA PRO A 198 10.58 0.34 8.97
C PRO A 198 9.53 -0.64 8.46
N TYR A 199 9.61 -0.98 7.18
CA TYR A 199 8.58 -1.76 6.48
C TYR A 199 8.67 -3.25 6.83
N GLU A 200 9.88 -3.83 6.75
CA GLU A 200 10.10 -5.26 6.96
C GLU A 200 9.59 -5.78 8.31
N PRO A 201 9.86 -5.15 9.48
CA PRO A 201 9.38 -5.68 10.75
C PRO A 201 7.85 -5.69 10.84
N VAL A 202 7.19 -4.72 10.19
CA VAL A 202 5.74 -4.57 10.24
C VAL A 202 5.01 -5.57 9.37
N VAL A 203 5.53 -5.90 8.18
CA VAL A 203 4.84 -6.83 7.26
C VAL A 203 5.49 -8.22 7.21
N SER A 204 6.57 -8.45 7.94
CA SER A 204 7.18 -9.77 8.04
C SER A 204 6.16 -10.80 8.52
N ALA A 205 6.11 -11.93 7.80
CA ALA A 205 5.14 -13.00 8.05
C ALA A 205 3.68 -12.53 8.18
N TRP A 206 3.31 -11.44 7.49
CA TRP A 206 2.02 -10.77 7.62
C TRP A 206 0.82 -11.73 7.52
N SER A 207 0.75 -12.53 6.46
CA SER A 207 -0.37 -13.47 6.25
C SER A 207 -0.58 -14.42 7.44
N ARG A 208 0.50 -14.89 8.08
CA ARG A 208 0.39 -15.76 9.26
C ARG A 208 -0.17 -15.01 10.47
N ARG A 209 0.34 -13.79 10.74
CA ARG A 209 -0.07 -12.97 11.89
C ARG A 209 -1.51 -12.48 11.72
N SER A 210 -1.86 -12.03 10.52
CA SER A 210 -3.21 -11.57 10.19
C SER A 210 -4.26 -12.68 10.29
N ARG A 211 -3.93 -13.91 9.88
CA ARG A 211 -4.80 -15.09 10.09
C ARG A 211 -5.05 -15.42 11.56
N ALA A 212 -4.13 -15.06 12.46
CA ALA A 212 -4.30 -15.25 13.89
C ALA A 212 -5.17 -14.17 14.55
N ALA A 213 -5.60 -13.15 13.80
CA ALA A 213 -6.46 -12.07 14.24
C ALA A 213 -7.78 -12.10 13.44
N PRO A 214 -8.84 -12.78 13.92
CA PRO A 214 -10.12 -12.85 13.22
C PRO A 214 -10.76 -11.46 13.11
N THR A 215 -11.57 -11.22 12.07
CA THR A 215 -12.33 -9.98 11.94
C THR A 215 -13.50 -10.01 12.94
N PRO A 216 -13.54 -9.12 13.95
CA PRO A 216 -14.63 -9.08 14.92
C PRO A 216 -15.89 -8.43 14.34
N GLU A 217 -17.06 -8.71 14.92
CA GLU A 217 -18.34 -8.07 14.53
C GLU A 217 -18.38 -6.58 14.86
N ARG A 218 -17.70 -6.18 15.94
CA ARG A 218 -17.47 -4.80 16.36
C ARG A 218 -15.98 -4.55 16.39
N ILE A 219 -15.54 -3.32 16.12
CA ILE A 219 -14.12 -2.96 16.14
C ILE A 219 -13.60 -3.04 17.59
N THR A 220 -12.97 -4.16 17.91
CA THR A 220 -12.31 -4.43 19.18
C THR A 220 -10.92 -5.03 18.93
N PRO A 221 -10.01 -4.98 19.92
CA PRO A 221 -8.70 -5.63 19.80
C PRO A 221 -8.83 -7.11 19.43
N SER A 222 -8.10 -7.56 18.41
CA SER A 222 -8.18 -8.92 17.87
C SER A 222 -6.80 -9.55 17.64
N GLY A 223 -6.72 -10.86 17.92
CA GLY A 223 -5.53 -11.67 17.73
C GLY A 223 -4.40 -11.39 18.73
N PRO A 224 -3.27 -12.10 18.62
CA PRO A 224 -2.18 -12.04 19.58
C PRO A 224 -1.43 -10.70 19.61
N GLU A 225 -1.71 -9.81 18.67
CA GLU A 225 -1.13 -8.47 18.61
C GLU A 225 -2.13 -7.37 19.01
N GLY A 226 -3.40 -7.72 19.29
CA GLY A 226 -4.41 -6.77 19.75
C GLY A 226 -4.85 -5.73 18.71
N TRP A 227 -4.71 -6.04 17.41
CA TRP A 227 -5.02 -5.09 16.34
C TRP A 227 -6.50 -4.71 16.31
N LEU A 228 -6.80 -3.46 15.96
CA LEU A 228 -8.16 -3.06 15.60
C LEU A 228 -8.39 -3.35 14.12
N ILE A 229 -9.51 -4.00 13.81
CA ILE A 229 -9.80 -4.47 12.46
C ILE A 229 -11.20 -4.02 12.09
N ALA A 230 -11.33 -3.35 10.94
CA ALA A 230 -12.61 -3.00 10.33
C ALA A 230 -12.79 -3.71 8.97
N PRO A 231 -13.96 -4.29 8.70
CA PRO A 231 -14.22 -4.96 7.42
C PRO A 231 -14.35 -3.94 6.28
N VAL A 232 -13.79 -4.27 5.12
CA VAL A 232 -14.00 -3.54 3.86
C VAL A 232 -14.78 -4.46 2.93
N GLN A 233 -15.88 -3.96 2.39
CA GLN A 233 -16.83 -4.74 1.61
C GLN A 233 -16.82 -4.37 0.13
N ASP A 234 -17.34 -5.28 -0.70
CA ASP A 234 -17.73 -5.04 -2.08
C ASP A 234 -19.16 -5.55 -2.33
N HIS A 235 -19.58 -5.65 -3.60
CA HIS A 235 -20.91 -6.10 -3.99
C HIS A 235 -21.19 -7.58 -3.67
N HIS A 236 -20.18 -8.35 -3.25
CA HIS A 236 -20.28 -9.76 -2.88
C HIS A 236 -20.11 -10.00 -1.38
N GLY A 237 -19.96 -8.94 -0.56
CA GLY A 237 -19.81 -9.02 0.89
C GLY A 237 -18.41 -8.61 1.34
N LEU A 238 -17.82 -9.34 2.29
CA LEU A 238 -16.49 -9.04 2.81
C LEU A 238 -15.44 -9.24 1.70
N TRP A 239 -14.68 -8.19 1.38
CA TRP A 239 -13.63 -8.22 0.36
C TRP A 239 -12.22 -8.13 0.97
N GLY A 240 -12.10 -7.39 2.07
CA GLY A 240 -10.83 -7.14 2.72
C GLY A 240 -11.02 -6.54 4.10
N ARG A 241 -9.95 -6.01 4.65
CA ARG A 241 -9.97 -5.42 6.00
C ARG A 241 -8.92 -4.33 6.15
N LEU A 242 -9.31 -3.30 6.88
CA LEU A 242 -8.46 -2.22 7.31
C LEU A 242 -7.98 -2.52 8.74
N VAL A 243 -6.68 -2.59 8.93
CA VAL A 243 -6.03 -3.03 10.16
C VAL A 243 -5.23 -1.88 10.74
N LEU A 244 -5.60 -1.44 11.94
CA LEU A 244 -4.81 -0.51 12.74
C LEU A 244 -3.89 -1.29 13.67
N LEU A 245 -2.59 -1.04 13.55
CA LEU A 245 -1.55 -1.74 14.32
C LEU A 245 -1.36 -1.06 15.68
N GLU A 246 -2.38 -1.16 16.52
CA GLU A 246 -2.35 -0.70 17.91
C GLU A 246 -2.24 -1.89 18.86
N GLY A 247 -1.16 -1.96 19.63
CA GLY A 247 -0.76 -3.17 20.36
C GLY A 247 -1.20 -3.21 21.82
N ARG A 248 -2.51 -3.21 22.12
CA ARG A 248 -3.00 -3.28 23.52
C ARG A 248 -4.10 -4.32 23.72
N LEU A 249 -3.67 -5.53 24.09
CA LEU A 249 -4.52 -6.72 24.22
C LEU A 249 -5.52 -6.71 25.39
N ASN A 250 -5.45 -5.75 26.31
CA ASN A 250 -6.30 -5.71 27.52
C ASN A 250 -6.73 -4.27 27.89
N ALA A 251 -6.60 -3.31 26.98
CA ALA A 251 -7.08 -1.95 27.19
C ALA A 251 -8.36 -1.74 26.38
N GLU A 252 -9.29 -0.93 26.89
CA GLU A 252 -10.34 -0.41 26.02
C GLU A 252 -9.70 0.33 24.83
N PRO A 253 -10.17 0.07 23.61
CA PRO A 253 -9.63 0.74 22.43
C PRO A 253 -9.96 2.23 22.52
N ASP A 254 -9.05 3.07 22.04
CA ASP A 254 -9.30 4.51 21.97
C ASP A 254 -10.58 4.77 21.14
N PRO A 255 -11.62 5.40 21.71
CA PRO A 255 -12.86 5.67 21.00
C PRO A 255 -12.65 6.47 19.71
N GLU A 256 -11.65 7.35 19.67
CA GLU A 256 -11.30 8.11 18.47
C GLU A 256 -10.72 7.19 17.40
N HIS A 257 -9.84 6.25 17.76
CA HIS A 257 -9.28 5.29 16.80
C HIS A 257 -10.34 4.36 16.22
N VAL A 258 -11.26 3.87 17.06
CA VAL A 258 -12.41 3.07 16.61
C VAL A 258 -13.23 3.85 15.58
N LEU A 259 -13.56 5.11 15.89
CA LEU A 259 -14.35 5.96 15.00
C LEU A 259 -13.63 6.25 13.68
N VAL A 260 -12.34 6.62 13.73
CA VAL A 260 -11.54 6.87 12.52
C VAL A 260 -11.48 5.62 11.64
N LEU A 261 -11.22 4.46 12.23
CA LEU A 261 -11.13 3.20 11.51
C LEU A 261 -12.48 2.82 10.88
N GLU A 262 -13.59 3.01 11.60
CA GLU A 262 -14.94 2.79 11.08
C GLU A 262 -15.23 3.68 9.87
N ARG A 263 -14.97 4.99 9.97
CA ARG A 263 -15.23 5.94 8.87
C ARG A 263 -14.34 5.68 7.66
N ALA A 264 -13.07 5.33 7.88
CA ALA A 264 -12.16 4.93 6.83
C ALA A 264 -12.64 3.66 6.11
N ALA A 265 -13.06 2.63 6.84
CA ALA A 265 -13.55 1.38 6.27
C ALA A 265 -14.83 1.56 5.44
N VAL A 266 -15.75 2.44 5.89
CA VAL A 266 -16.94 2.83 5.11
C VAL A 266 -16.53 3.57 3.84
N ALA A 267 -15.62 4.54 3.93
CA ALA A 267 -15.14 5.29 2.76
C ALA A 267 -14.45 4.37 1.73
N LEU A 268 -13.63 3.42 2.20
CA LEU A 268 -13.02 2.40 1.35
C LEU A 268 -14.07 1.49 0.70
N THR A 269 -15.07 1.03 1.46
CA THR A 269 -16.17 0.23 0.93
C THR A 269 -16.91 0.99 -0.18
N MET A 270 -17.21 2.27 0.04
CA MET A 270 -17.85 3.12 -0.97
C MET A 270 -16.96 3.29 -2.22
N ALA A 271 -15.66 3.54 -2.04
CA ALA A 271 -14.71 3.64 -3.14
C ALA A 271 -14.59 2.34 -3.95
N ARG A 272 -14.68 1.18 -3.28
CA ARG A 272 -14.67 -0.15 -3.91
C ARG A 272 -15.96 -0.41 -4.71
N LEU A 273 -17.11 0.04 -4.21
CA LEU A 273 -18.41 -0.10 -4.87
C LEU A 273 -18.58 0.82 -6.08
N ALA A 274 -17.93 1.99 -6.08
CA ALA A 274 -18.13 3.03 -7.10
C ALA A 274 -17.44 2.76 -8.45
N GLY A 275 -16.51 1.81 -8.56
CA GLY A 275 -15.78 1.58 -9.81
C GLY A 275 -15.08 0.23 -9.92
N PRO A 276 -14.55 -0.12 -11.12
CA PRO A 276 -13.83 -1.36 -11.33
C PRO A 276 -12.55 -1.35 -10.48
N ALA A 277 -12.47 -2.29 -9.57
CA ALA A 277 -11.67 -2.12 -8.39
C ALA A 277 -10.26 -2.71 -8.57
N TRP A 278 -9.36 -1.90 -9.13
CA TRP A 278 -8.00 -2.30 -9.53
C TRP A 278 -6.96 -2.22 -8.41
N TRP A 279 -7.37 -2.29 -7.14
CA TRP A 279 -6.49 -2.00 -6.01
C TRP A 279 -5.33 -3.00 -5.92
N GLU A 280 -5.61 -4.26 -6.23
CA GLU A 280 -4.62 -5.34 -6.32
C GLU A 280 -3.61 -5.08 -7.45
N ARG A 281 -4.08 -4.65 -8.63
CA ARG A 281 -3.21 -4.33 -9.77
C ARG A 281 -2.36 -3.10 -9.49
N ARG A 282 -2.93 -2.11 -8.80
CA ARG A 282 -2.23 -0.90 -8.37
C ARG A 282 -1.13 -1.22 -7.36
N ALA A 283 -1.42 -2.08 -6.38
CA ALA A 283 -0.43 -2.56 -5.42
C ALA A 283 0.71 -3.33 -6.12
N HIS A 284 0.36 -4.23 -7.04
CA HIS A 284 1.33 -4.95 -7.88
C HIS A 284 2.21 -4.00 -8.69
N ARG A 285 1.59 -3.04 -9.41
CA ARG A 285 2.28 -2.01 -10.21
C ARG A 285 3.27 -1.22 -9.37
N SER A 286 2.86 -0.80 -8.17
CA SER A 286 3.71 -0.04 -7.25
C SER A 286 4.97 -0.83 -6.87
N VAL A 287 4.82 -2.12 -6.54
CA VAL A 287 5.95 -3.00 -6.20
C VAL A 287 6.83 -3.32 -7.41
N LEU A 288 6.23 -3.62 -8.56
CA LEU A 288 6.97 -3.88 -9.81
C LEU A 288 7.87 -2.70 -10.17
N ARG A 289 7.32 -1.49 -10.11
CA ARG A 289 8.07 -0.26 -10.35
C ARG A 289 9.21 -0.10 -9.35
N ASP A 290 8.94 -0.26 -8.06
CA ASP A 290 9.96 -0.08 -7.04
C ASP A 290 11.08 -1.13 -7.11
N LEU A 291 10.76 -2.36 -7.52
CA LEU A 291 11.76 -3.41 -7.75
C LEU A 291 12.66 -3.12 -8.96
N TYR A 292 12.08 -2.70 -10.09
CA TYR A 292 12.85 -2.38 -11.30
C TYR A 292 13.66 -1.08 -11.16
N GLU A 293 13.04 -0.01 -10.65
CA GLU A 293 13.70 1.28 -10.41
C GLU A 293 14.64 1.26 -9.19
N ARG A 294 14.68 0.14 -8.45
CA ARG A 294 15.46 -0.03 -7.21
C ARG A 294 15.12 0.99 -6.13
N ARG A 295 13.83 1.32 -5.99
CA ARG A 295 13.28 2.27 -5.02
C ARG A 295 12.85 1.59 -3.75
N PHE A 296 13.82 1.10 -2.99
CA PHE A 296 13.58 0.51 -1.67
C PHE A 296 14.75 0.82 -0.75
N ARG A 297 14.46 0.94 0.56
CA ARG A 297 15.47 1.27 1.58
C ARG A 297 16.48 0.13 1.75
N SER A 298 16.00 -1.12 1.66
CA SER A 298 16.82 -2.32 1.79
C SER A 298 16.27 -3.46 0.94
N PRO A 299 17.11 -4.45 0.54
CA PRO A 299 16.63 -5.67 -0.11
C PRO A 299 15.63 -6.45 0.76
N ALA A 300 15.73 -6.34 2.09
CA ALA A 300 14.80 -6.97 3.02
C ALA A 300 13.41 -6.33 2.95
N ASP A 301 13.30 -5.00 2.86
CA ASP A 301 12.03 -4.30 2.68
C ASP A 301 11.37 -4.66 1.35
N ALA A 302 12.15 -4.70 0.26
CA ALA A 302 11.66 -5.14 -1.06
C ALA A 302 11.10 -6.57 -1.01
N ARG A 303 11.79 -7.46 -0.30
CA ARG A 303 11.37 -8.85 -0.08
C ARG A 303 10.08 -8.94 0.70
N ALA A 304 10.04 -8.26 1.85
CA ALA A 304 8.89 -8.27 2.73
C ALA A 304 7.65 -7.74 2.00
N ARG A 305 7.80 -6.71 1.17
CA ARG A 305 6.72 -6.15 0.36
C ARG A 305 6.22 -7.06 -0.76
N ALA A 306 7.14 -7.71 -1.49
CA ALA A 306 6.77 -8.69 -2.50
C ALA A 306 6.05 -9.91 -1.88
N GLU A 307 6.56 -10.42 -0.75
CA GLU A 307 5.97 -11.55 -0.03
C GLU A 307 4.62 -11.20 0.62
N ALA A 308 4.46 -9.96 1.10
CA ALA A 308 3.20 -9.47 1.63
C ALA A 308 2.11 -9.37 0.53
N LEU A 309 2.47 -9.25 -0.74
CA LEU A 309 1.54 -9.39 -1.88
C LEU A 309 1.37 -10.84 -2.37
N GLY A 310 1.98 -11.81 -1.69
CA GLY A 310 1.87 -13.23 -2.01
C GLY A 310 2.84 -13.71 -3.09
N LEU A 311 3.89 -12.94 -3.41
CA LEU A 311 4.97 -13.39 -4.28
C LEU A 311 6.09 -14.03 -3.43
N PRO A 312 6.25 -15.36 -3.42
CA PRO A 312 7.32 -16.00 -2.66
C PRO A 312 8.68 -15.70 -3.30
N THR A 313 9.66 -15.37 -2.47
CA THR A 313 11.02 -15.04 -2.95
C THR A 313 12.04 -16.12 -2.56
N LEU A 314 11.95 -16.67 -1.35
CA LEU A 314 12.86 -17.71 -0.89
C LEU A 314 12.57 -19.06 -1.56
N GLY A 315 13.62 -19.74 -2.02
CA GLY A 315 13.50 -21.05 -2.68
C GLY A 315 12.82 -21.00 -4.06
N HIS A 316 12.66 -19.82 -4.64
CA HIS A 316 12.04 -19.60 -5.94
C HIS A 316 13.02 -18.97 -6.93
N ARG A 317 12.76 -19.18 -8.22
CA ARG A 317 13.34 -18.42 -9.32
C ARG A 317 12.33 -17.38 -9.77
N LEU A 318 12.80 -16.17 -9.94
CA LEU A 318 12.03 -15.01 -10.35
C LEU A 318 12.33 -14.72 -11.83
N PHE A 319 11.29 -14.44 -12.61
CA PHE A 319 11.42 -14.08 -14.02
C PHE A 319 10.63 -12.80 -14.27
N ALA A 320 11.29 -11.78 -14.82
CA ALA A 320 10.61 -10.60 -15.33
C ALA A 320 10.18 -10.84 -16.78
N LEU A 321 8.91 -10.58 -17.09
CA LEU A 321 8.39 -10.58 -18.44
C LEU A 321 7.84 -9.19 -18.76
N VAL A 322 8.07 -8.76 -19.99
CA VAL A 322 7.56 -7.50 -20.54
C VAL A 322 6.70 -7.82 -21.74
N ILE A 323 5.47 -7.31 -21.72
CA ILE A 323 4.52 -7.43 -22.81
C ILE A 323 4.41 -6.05 -23.45
N ARG A 324 4.88 -5.91 -24.69
CA ARG A 324 4.77 -4.68 -25.49
C ARG A 324 3.59 -4.80 -26.44
N HIS A 325 2.77 -3.76 -26.51
CA HIS A 325 1.67 -3.66 -27.47
C HIS A 325 1.45 -2.23 -27.95
N THR A 326 0.86 -2.09 -29.14
CA THR A 326 0.51 -0.81 -29.78
C THR A 326 -0.96 -0.44 -29.61
N TYR A 327 -1.76 -1.32 -29.02
CA TYR A 327 -3.19 -1.10 -28.82
C TYR A 327 -3.46 -0.06 -27.73
N THR A 328 -4.22 0.98 -28.06
CA THR A 328 -4.61 2.09 -27.15
C THR A 328 -6.11 2.12 -26.86
N GLY A 329 -6.89 1.13 -27.32
CA GLY A 329 -8.32 1.02 -27.07
C GLY A 329 -8.67 0.23 -25.79
N THR A 330 -9.97 0.17 -25.48
CA THR A 330 -10.55 -0.47 -24.28
C THR A 330 -10.31 -1.98 -24.17
N GLU A 331 -9.83 -2.65 -25.22
CA GLU A 331 -9.48 -4.09 -25.19
C GLU A 331 -8.12 -4.36 -24.53
N GLY A 332 -7.22 -3.37 -24.51
CA GLY A 332 -5.97 -3.43 -23.73
C GLY A 332 -6.18 -3.07 -22.26
N GLU A 333 -7.25 -2.32 -21.97
CA GLU A 333 -7.72 -2.10 -20.60
C GLU A 333 -8.09 -3.47 -20.01
N HIS A 334 -7.59 -3.79 -18.82
CA HIS A 334 -7.79 -5.07 -18.11
C HIS A 334 -6.99 -6.29 -18.59
N LEU A 335 -6.07 -6.18 -19.56
CA LEU A 335 -5.24 -7.34 -19.91
C LEU A 335 -4.39 -7.83 -18.73
N ASP A 336 -3.86 -6.92 -17.90
CA ASP A 336 -3.11 -7.25 -16.68
C ASP A 336 -3.94 -8.06 -15.67
N GLU A 337 -5.22 -7.73 -15.53
CA GLU A 337 -6.19 -8.46 -14.72
C GLU A 337 -6.45 -9.87 -15.26
N ARG A 338 -6.60 -10.01 -16.58
CA ARG A 338 -6.85 -11.29 -17.23
C ARG A 338 -5.64 -12.22 -17.17
N ILE A 339 -4.44 -11.69 -17.41
CA ILE A 339 -3.18 -12.41 -17.21
C ILE A 339 -3.08 -12.87 -15.75
N ALA A 340 -3.35 -11.98 -14.79
CA ALA A 340 -3.32 -12.33 -13.37
C ALA A 340 -4.32 -13.44 -13.03
N LYS A 341 -5.55 -13.38 -13.55
CA LYS A 341 -6.59 -14.40 -13.37
C LYS A 341 -6.16 -15.74 -13.98
N ALA A 342 -5.62 -15.74 -15.20
CA ALA A 342 -5.14 -16.93 -15.87
C ALA A 342 -3.98 -17.60 -15.10
N LEU A 343 -3.05 -16.81 -14.57
CA LEU A 343 -1.95 -17.32 -13.73
C LEU A 343 -2.48 -17.87 -12.40
N ALA A 344 -3.40 -17.17 -11.74
CA ALA A 344 -3.99 -17.61 -10.48
C ALA A 344 -4.69 -18.98 -10.61
N GLN A 345 -5.41 -19.22 -11.71
CA GLN A 345 -6.07 -20.51 -12.01
C GLN A 345 -5.08 -21.68 -12.15
N THR A 346 -3.81 -21.41 -12.41
CA THR A 346 -2.74 -22.43 -12.51
C THR A 346 -1.96 -22.62 -11.21
N GLY A 347 -2.24 -21.81 -10.18
CA GLY A 347 -1.47 -21.78 -8.94
C GLY A 347 -0.12 -21.05 -9.05
N VAL A 348 0.21 -20.47 -10.21
CA VAL A 348 1.45 -19.69 -10.40
C VAL A 348 1.34 -18.37 -9.64
N ARG A 349 2.38 -18.04 -8.86
CA ARG A 349 2.48 -16.78 -8.13
C ARG A 349 3.12 -15.71 -9.00
N ALA A 350 2.43 -14.58 -9.15
CA ALA A 350 2.90 -13.51 -10.01
C ALA A 350 2.42 -12.13 -9.54
N LEU A 351 3.28 -11.13 -9.72
CA LEU A 351 2.86 -9.74 -9.76
C LEU A 351 2.64 -9.34 -11.22
N VAL A 352 1.57 -8.59 -11.49
CA VAL A 352 1.19 -8.18 -12.85
C VAL A 352 0.64 -6.76 -12.76
N GLY A 353 1.14 -5.88 -13.62
CA GLY A 353 0.62 -4.53 -13.74
C GLY A 353 1.22 -3.80 -14.93
N GLU A 354 0.48 -2.84 -15.46
CA GLU A 354 0.98 -1.92 -16.47
C GLU A 354 2.13 -1.07 -15.91
N THR A 355 3.26 -1.05 -16.61
CA THR A 355 4.48 -0.35 -16.16
C THR A 355 4.75 0.93 -16.94
N ALA A 356 4.24 1.01 -18.17
CA ALA A 356 4.17 2.22 -18.98
C ALA A 356 3.00 2.05 -19.97
N PRO A 357 2.51 3.13 -20.61
CA PRO A 357 1.51 3.00 -21.66
C PRO A 357 1.97 2.01 -22.74
N GLY A 358 1.14 1.03 -23.07
CA GLY A 358 1.48 -0.03 -24.03
C GLY A 358 2.42 -1.13 -23.49
N ARG A 359 2.71 -1.14 -22.18
CA ARG A 359 3.64 -2.09 -21.55
C ARG A 359 3.06 -2.71 -20.27
N ILE A 360 2.88 -4.02 -20.27
CA ILE A 360 2.51 -4.80 -19.08
C ILE A 360 3.72 -5.56 -18.58
N GLY A 361 3.99 -5.41 -17.29
CA GLY A 361 5.05 -6.14 -16.60
C GLY A 361 4.50 -7.30 -15.79
N VAL A 362 5.18 -8.44 -15.86
CA VAL A 362 4.88 -9.64 -15.07
C VAL A 362 6.13 -10.07 -14.33
N LEU A 363 6.05 -10.21 -13.01
CA LEU A 363 7.10 -10.85 -12.21
C LEU A 363 6.60 -12.21 -11.73
N LEU A 364 7.11 -13.28 -12.33
CA LEU A 364 6.76 -14.66 -11.97
C LEU A 364 7.66 -15.19 -10.87
N ALA A 365 7.09 -15.91 -9.91
CA ALA A 365 7.83 -16.73 -8.95
C ALA A 365 7.50 -18.21 -9.18
N LEU A 366 8.53 -18.99 -9.50
CA LEU A 366 8.43 -20.41 -9.76
C LEU A 366 9.38 -21.18 -8.84
N ALA A 367 9.01 -22.39 -8.40
CA ALA A 367 9.93 -23.25 -7.69
C ALA A 367 11.19 -23.52 -8.53
N GLN A 368 12.36 -23.69 -7.92
CA GLN A 368 13.63 -23.75 -8.66
C GLN A 368 13.68 -24.82 -9.76
N ALA A 369 13.01 -25.96 -9.53
CA ALA A 369 12.93 -27.08 -10.47
C ALA A 369 11.86 -26.91 -11.56
N SER A 370 10.97 -25.92 -11.45
CA SER A 370 9.87 -25.73 -12.39
C SER A 370 10.34 -25.10 -13.70
N ALA A 371 9.85 -25.62 -14.83
CA ALA A 371 10.04 -25.02 -16.14
C ALA A 371 9.20 -23.73 -16.26
N TRP A 372 9.81 -22.66 -16.76
CA TRP A 372 9.15 -21.37 -16.94
C TRP A 372 8.49 -21.23 -18.31
N GLN A 373 9.00 -21.96 -19.31
CA GLN A 373 8.56 -21.88 -20.71
C GLN A 373 7.05 -22.13 -20.87
N PRO A 374 6.44 -23.17 -20.27
CA PRO A 374 4.99 -23.39 -20.42
C PRO A 374 4.14 -22.24 -19.89
N VAL A 375 4.62 -21.53 -18.86
CA VAL A 375 3.94 -20.36 -18.30
C VAL A 375 4.07 -19.18 -19.25
N ALA A 376 5.26 -18.94 -19.81
CA ALA A 376 5.50 -17.89 -20.79
C ALA A 376 4.71 -18.12 -22.09
N GLU A 377 4.62 -19.36 -22.58
CA GLU A 377 3.79 -19.73 -23.75
C GLU A 377 2.32 -19.45 -23.51
N ARG A 378 1.82 -19.73 -22.30
CA ARG A 378 0.43 -19.45 -21.94
C ARG A 378 0.15 -17.95 -21.91
N ILE A 379 1.05 -17.16 -21.32
CA ILE A 379 0.97 -15.70 -21.33
C ILE A 379 1.01 -15.18 -22.77
N GLY A 380 1.93 -15.70 -23.59
CA GLY A 380 2.05 -15.35 -25.01
C GLY A 380 0.80 -15.65 -25.82
N ARG A 381 0.18 -16.82 -25.60
CA ARG A 381 -1.07 -17.20 -26.25
C ARG A 381 -2.21 -16.26 -25.88
N LEU A 382 -2.42 -16.04 -24.59
CA LEU A 382 -3.45 -15.12 -24.10
C LEU A 382 -3.21 -13.70 -24.63
N THR A 383 -1.97 -13.23 -24.60
CA THR A 383 -1.61 -11.90 -25.11
C THR A 383 -1.96 -11.76 -26.60
N ARG A 384 -1.65 -12.78 -27.42
CA ARG A 384 -1.93 -12.77 -28.85
C ARG A 384 -3.42 -12.89 -29.15
N GLU A 385 -4.15 -13.72 -28.40
CA GLU A 385 -5.61 -13.85 -28.53
C GLU A 385 -6.31 -12.50 -28.32
N GLU A 386 -5.79 -11.66 -27.43
CA GLU A 386 -6.41 -10.37 -27.07
C GLU A 386 -5.90 -9.16 -27.83
N LEU A 387 -4.59 -9.07 -28.04
CA LEU A 387 -3.96 -7.88 -28.63
C LEU A 387 -3.54 -8.08 -30.09
N GLY A 388 -3.74 -9.28 -30.63
CA GLY A 388 -3.36 -9.63 -31.98
C GLY A 388 -1.87 -9.95 -32.15
N PRO A 389 -1.43 -10.12 -33.41
CA PRO A 389 -0.09 -10.62 -33.73
C PRO A 389 1.04 -9.63 -33.43
N GLU A 390 0.72 -8.34 -33.29
CA GLU A 390 1.70 -7.26 -33.04
C GLU A 390 2.19 -7.18 -31.60
N ALA A 391 1.55 -7.92 -30.68
CA ALA A 391 1.97 -7.97 -29.29
C ALA A 391 3.18 -8.89 -29.10
N VAL A 392 4.17 -8.40 -28.36
CA VAL A 392 5.43 -9.12 -28.09
C VAL A 392 5.54 -9.42 -26.62
N VAL A 393 5.74 -10.69 -26.28
CA VAL A 393 6.07 -11.14 -24.92
C VAL A 393 7.56 -11.46 -24.86
N ALA A 394 8.30 -10.72 -24.05
CA ALA A 394 9.71 -10.98 -23.79
C ALA A 394 9.94 -11.45 -22.36
N VAL A 395 10.89 -12.35 -22.16
CA VAL A 395 11.21 -12.97 -20.87
C VAL A 395 12.68 -12.77 -20.55
N GLY A 396 12.96 -12.16 -19.42
CA GLY A 396 14.32 -11.96 -18.92
C GLY A 396 14.93 -13.23 -18.31
N PRO A 397 16.24 -13.21 -18.03
CA PRO A 397 16.92 -14.31 -17.36
C PRO A 397 16.33 -14.58 -15.96
N GLY A 398 16.17 -15.86 -15.62
CA GLY A 398 15.70 -16.25 -14.28
C GLY A 398 16.73 -15.94 -13.20
N VAL A 399 16.31 -15.26 -12.14
CA VAL A 399 17.16 -14.87 -11.01
C VAL A 399 16.69 -15.51 -9.70
N THR A 400 17.56 -15.64 -8.71
CA THR A 400 17.22 -16.21 -7.38
C THR A 400 17.22 -15.16 -6.27
N ASP A 401 17.56 -13.91 -6.59
CA ASP A 401 17.54 -12.78 -5.67
C ASP A 401 16.78 -11.59 -6.26
N LEU A 402 16.37 -10.65 -5.39
CA LEU A 402 15.67 -9.44 -5.82
C LEU A 402 16.58 -8.44 -6.54
N ALA A 403 17.88 -8.47 -6.26
CA ALA A 403 18.85 -7.55 -6.86
C ALA A 403 19.00 -7.78 -8.37
N GLY A 404 18.83 -9.04 -8.81
CA GLY A 404 18.84 -9.48 -10.19
C GLY A 404 17.58 -9.13 -10.97
N ILE A 405 16.45 -8.81 -10.31
CA ILE A 405 15.19 -8.49 -11.00
C ILE A 405 15.36 -7.31 -11.94
N ALA A 406 16.06 -6.25 -11.50
CA ALA A 406 16.26 -5.08 -12.33
C ALA A 406 16.99 -5.42 -13.65
N ARG A 407 17.97 -6.33 -13.59
CA ARG A 407 18.67 -6.83 -14.79
C ARG A 407 17.73 -7.70 -15.65
N SER A 408 17.02 -8.64 -15.03
CA SER A 408 16.06 -9.48 -15.74
C SER A 408 15.02 -8.64 -16.48
N TRP A 409 14.54 -7.58 -15.86
CA TRP A 409 13.56 -6.67 -16.44
C TRP A 409 14.13 -5.88 -17.60
N GLN A 410 15.31 -5.29 -17.42
CA GLN A 410 15.98 -4.53 -18.47
C GLN A 410 16.23 -5.38 -19.72
N GLU A 411 16.68 -6.62 -19.55
CA GLU A 411 16.90 -7.53 -20.67
C GLU A 411 15.59 -7.93 -21.37
N ALA A 412 14.51 -8.14 -20.61
CA ALA A 412 13.18 -8.39 -21.17
C ALA A 412 12.67 -7.18 -21.96
N GLU A 413 12.82 -5.97 -21.42
CA GLU A 413 12.40 -4.73 -22.07
C GLU A 413 13.17 -4.47 -23.37
N GLN A 414 14.50 -4.65 -23.34
CA GLN A 414 15.35 -4.55 -24.54
C GLN A 414 14.94 -5.58 -25.61
N THR A 415 14.63 -6.81 -25.20
CA THR A 415 14.16 -7.85 -26.10
C THR A 415 12.81 -7.51 -26.72
N ALA A 416 11.86 -7.02 -25.92
CA ALA A 416 10.55 -6.61 -26.41
C ALA A 416 10.64 -5.46 -27.41
N GLU A 417 11.54 -4.51 -27.17
CA GLU A 417 11.74 -3.34 -28.04
C GLU A 417 12.45 -3.70 -29.35
N ALA A 418 13.41 -4.62 -29.32
CA ALA A 418 14.17 -5.03 -30.50
C ALA A 418 13.36 -5.88 -31.47
N ILE A 419 12.45 -6.70 -30.94
CA ILE A 419 11.74 -7.67 -31.75
C ILE A 419 10.53 -7.03 -32.40
N THR A 420 10.57 -6.97 -33.73
CA THR A 420 9.37 -6.81 -34.55
C THR A 420 8.72 -8.19 -34.71
N PRO A 421 7.44 -8.36 -34.34
CA PRO A 421 6.76 -9.65 -34.47
C PRO A 421 6.69 -10.06 -35.95
N ALA A 422 7.56 -11.00 -36.34
CA ALA A 422 7.68 -11.46 -37.72
C ALA A 422 7.14 -12.88 -37.92
N SER A 423 6.99 -13.68 -36.85
CA SER A 423 6.59 -15.09 -36.92
C SER A 423 5.33 -15.40 -36.09
N PRO A 424 4.28 -15.97 -36.70
CA PRO A 424 3.08 -16.39 -35.99
C PRO A 424 3.29 -17.61 -35.08
N GLU A 425 4.42 -18.33 -35.18
CA GLU A 425 4.62 -19.58 -34.43
C GLU A 425 5.26 -19.38 -33.04
N ARG A 426 5.79 -18.19 -32.75
CA ARG A 426 6.56 -17.94 -31.53
C ARG A 426 5.77 -17.17 -30.48
N TRP A 427 5.57 -17.75 -29.30
CA TRP A 427 4.73 -17.18 -28.23
C TRP A 427 5.46 -16.20 -27.31
N PHE A 428 6.77 -16.34 -27.17
CA PHE A 428 7.61 -15.48 -26.34
C PHE A 428 9.03 -15.43 -26.90
N TYR A 429 9.79 -14.43 -26.46
CA TYR A 429 11.18 -14.22 -26.83
C TYR A 429 12.07 -14.03 -25.60
N VAL A 430 13.34 -14.43 -25.71
CA VAL A 430 14.37 -14.23 -24.68
C VAL A 430 15.52 -13.38 -25.22
N PRO A 431 16.43 -12.85 -24.39
CA PRO A 431 17.56 -12.04 -24.84
C PRO A 431 18.41 -12.70 -25.93
N GLY A 432 18.56 -14.03 -25.88
CA GLY A 432 19.26 -14.80 -26.92
C GLY A 432 18.56 -14.85 -28.29
N ASP A 433 17.33 -14.33 -28.39
CA ASP A 433 16.58 -14.28 -29.65
C ASP A 433 16.85 -13.04 -30.47
N VAL A 434 17.29 -11.95 -29.83
CA VAL A 434 17.62 -10.70 -30.51
C VAL A 434 18.80 -10.96 -31.46
N ARG A 435 18.58 -10.80 -32.77
CA ARG A 435 19.65 -10.87 -33.77
C ARG A 435 20.10 -9.46 -34.15
N LEU A 436 21.09 -9.41 -35.03
CA LEU A 436 21.70 -8.16 -35.47
C LEU A 436 20.70 -7.19 -36.13
N PRO A 437 19.79 -7.61 -37.05
CA PRO A 437 18.80 -6.71 -37.63
C PRO A 437 17.89 -6.06 -36.58
N GLU A 438 17.40 -6.82 -35.61
CA GLU A 438 16.56 -6.35 -34.51
C GLU A 438 17.30 -5.32 -33.64
N LEU A 439 18.56 -5.62 -33.29
CA LEU A 439 19.41 -4.69 -32.54
C LEU A 439 19.66 -3.38 -33.30
N LEU A 440 19.93 -3.46 -34.60
CA LEU A 440 20.13 -2.28 -35.44
C LEU A 440 18.82 -1.49 -35.62
N GLY A 441 17.67 -2.15 -35.60
CA GLY A 441 16.35 -1.53 -35.56
C GLY A 441 16.14 -0.64 -34.35
N VAL A 442 16.53 -1.10 -33.14
CA VAL A 442 16.49 -0.27 -31.91
C VAL A 442 17.41 0.94 -32.02
N LEU A 443 18.58 0.75 -32.64
CA LEU A 443 19.60 1.78 -32.77
C LEU A 443 19.44 2.65 -34.02
N ARG A 444 18.32 2.55 -34.75
CA ARG A 444 18.14 3.22 -36.04
C ARG A 444 18.27 4.74 -35.98
N GLU A 445 17.94 5.34 -34.83
CA GLU A 445 18.07 6.79 -34.58
C GLU A 445 19.44 7.21 -34.04
N ASP A 446 20.36 6.27 -33.76
CA ASP A 446 21.70 6.60 -33.27
C ASP A 446 22.51 7.27 -34.39
N THR A 447 22.80 8.57 -34.22
CA THR A 447 23.54 9.38 -35.21
C THR A 447 24.92 8.81 -35.53
N ARG A 448 25.57 8.07 -34.62
CA ARG A 448 26.86 7.43 -34.88
C ARG A 448 26.70 6.27 -35.85
N LEU A 449 25.64 5.48 -35.68
CA LEU A 449 25.29 4.36 -36.55
C LEU A 449 24.86 4.86 -37.94
N GLN A 450 24.04 5.92 -37.99
CA GLN A 450 23.65 6.58 -39.24
C GLN A 450 24.87 7.14 -39.98
N ARG A 451 25.77 7.85 -39.28
CA ARG A 451 27.01 8.38 -39.87
C ARG A 451 27.93 7.27 -40.35
N TYR A 452 27.95 6.13 -39.66
CA TYR A 452 28.68 4.96 -40.10
C TYR A 452 28.11 4.44 -41.42
N ALA A 453 26.79 4.19 -41.50
CA ALA A 453 26.15 3.70 -42.71
C ALA A 453 26.32 4.67 -43.89
N GLU A 454 26.13 5.98 -43.64
CA GLU A 454 26.39 7.05 -44.62
C GLU A 454 27.82 6.95 -45.16
N ARG A 455 28.84 7.00 -44.29
CA ARG A 455 30.25 6.87 -44.72
C ARG A 455 30.56 5.63 -45.55
N GLN A 456 29.86 4.53 -45.32
CA GLN A 456 30.05 3.28 -46.05
C GLN A 456 29.32 3.26 -47.40
N LEU A 457 28.16 3.92 -47.52
CA LEU A 457 27.25 3.73 -48.66
C LEU A 457 27.01 4.99 -49.50
N THR A 458 27.33 6.22 -49.03
CA THR A 458 27.01 7.47 -49.74
C THR A 458 27.43 7.45 -51.20
N ARG A 459 28.67 7.03 -51.50
CA ARG A 459 29.18 7.01 -52.89
C ARG A 459 28.41 6.05 -53.80
N LEU A 460 27.90 4.96 -53.22
CA LEU A 460 27.08 3.97 -53.94
C LEU A 460 25.67 4.52 -54.16
N ILE A 461 25.06 5.10 -53.12
CA ILE A 461 23.72 5.71 -53.18
C ILE A 461 23.70 6.87 -54.16
N GLU A 462 24.65 7.82 -54.06
CA GLU A 462 24.76 8.94 -55.01
C GLU A 462 25.00 8.50 -56.46
N HIS A 463 25.63 7.32 -56.65
CA HIS A 463 25.79 6.75 -57.97
C HIS A 463 24.47 6.18 -58.48
N ASP A 464 23.77 5.40 -57.66
CA ASP A 464 22.47 4.83 -57.99
C ASP A 464 21.42 5.92 -58.26
N ASP A 465 21.39 7.01 -57.49
CA ASP A 465 20.49 8.16 -57.69
C ASP A 465 20.70 8.86 -59.04
N ARG A 466 21.95 8.84 -59.55
CA ARG A 466 22.32 9.44 -60.85
C ARG A 466 22.18 8.47 -62.02
N ASN A 467 22.00 7.17 -61.75
CA ASN A 467 21.98 6.11 -62.74
C ASN A 467 20.72 5.23 -62.58
N SER A 468 20.74 4.00 -63.11
CA SER A 468 19.58 3.11 -63.13
C SER A 468 19.25 2.43 -61.78
N GLY A 469 19.88 2.83 -60.67
CA GLY A 469 19.57 2.37 -59.31
C GLY A 469 19.84 0.89 -59.01
N ASP A 470 20.77 0.24 -59.70
CA ASP A 470 20.91 -1.22 -59.70
C ASP A 470 22.09 -1.78 -58.89
N LEU A 471 22.96 -0.94 -58.32
CA LEU A 471 24.13 -1.42 -57.60
C LEU A 471 23.86 -1.72 -56.12
N LEU A 472 23.05 -0.92 -55.42
CA LEU A 472 22.64 -1.19 -54.03
C LEU A 472 21.79 -2.48 -53.92
N PRO A 473 20.80 -2.75 -54.79
CA PRO A 473 20.13 -4.05 -54.85
C PRO A 473 21.10 -5.21 -55.14
N ALA A 474 22.09 -5.00 -56.03
CA ALA A 474 23.11 -6.00 -56.30
C ALA A 474 23.98 -6.27 -55.06
N LEU A 475 24.41 -5.23 -54.32
CA LEU A 475 25.14 -5.38 -53.07
C LEU A 475 24.32 -6.14 -52.02
N ARG A 476 23.04 -5.78 -51.82
CA ARG A 476 22.09 -6.50 -50.94
C ARG A 476 22.04 -8.00 -51.27
N ALA A 477 21.87 -8.34 -52.55
CA ALA A 477 21.81 -9.74 -53.01
C ALA A 477 23.14 -10.50 -52.78
N TYR A 478 24.28 -9.84 -52.94
CA TYR A 478 25.61 -10.42 -52.71
C TYR A 478 25.83 -10.73 -51.23
N LEU A 479 25.48 -9.79 -50.36
CA LEU A 479 25.59 -9.94 -48.90
C LEU A 479 24.66 -11.03 -48.36
N ALA A 480 23.40 -11.09 -48.85
CA ALA A 480 22.44 -12.13 -48.50
C ALA A 480 22.82 -13.53 -49.03
N ALA A 481 23.71 -13.61 -50.03
CA ALA A 481 24.29 -14.85 -50.53
C ALA A 481 25.62 -15.22 -49.84
N ALA A 482 25.93 -14.59 -48.71
CA ALA A 482 27.19 -14.78 -47.96
C ALA A 482 28.45 -14.59 -48.83
N GLY A 483 28.38 -13.70 -49.83
CA GLY A 483 29.47 -13.45 -50.77
C GLY A 483 29.55 -14.42 -51.95
N ASN A 484 28.61 -15.36 -52.11
CA ASN A 484 28.59 -16.25 -53.26
C ASN A 484 28.05 -15.54 -54.50
N LYS A 485 28.96 -15.09 -55.36
CA LYS A 485 28.68 -14.34 -56.60
C LYS A 485 27.71 -15.07 -57.54
N SER A 486 27.78 -16.40 -57.64
CA SER A 486 26.92 -17.20 -58.53
C SER A 486 25.49 -17.34 -57.99
N VAL A 487 25.34 -17.54 -56.68
CA VAL A 487 24.02 -17.60 -56.03
C VAL A 487 23.35 -16.22 -56.09
N ALA A 488 24.12 -15.16 -55.83
CA ALA A 488 23.64 -13.79 -55.86
C ALA A 488 23.16 -13.36 -57.27
N ALA A 489 23.95 -13.65 -58.32
CA ALA A 489 23.55 -13.39 -59.70
C ALA A 489 22.24 -14.10 -60.09
N LYS A 490 22.08 -15.37 -59.68
CA LYS A 490 20.84 -16.14 -59.91
C LYS A 490 19.64 -15.52 -59.18
N ARG A 491 19.81 -15.12 -57.91
CA ARG A 491 18.74 -14.47 -57.12
C ARG A 491 18.35 -13.10 -57.67
N ALA A 492 19.31 -12.37 -58.23
CA ALA A 492 19.07 -11.08 -58.87
C ALA A 492 18.53 -11.18 -60.32
N GLY A 493 18.35 -12.39 -60.87
CA GLY A 493 17.87 -12.60 -62.24
C GLY A 493 18.84 -12.14 -63.33
N MET A 494 20.15 -12.07 -63.04
CA MET A 494 21.17 -11.51 -63.94
C MET A 494 22.12 -12.57 -64.48
N SER A 495 22.70 -12.31 -65.67
CA SER A 495 23.83 -13.12 -66.13
C SER A 495 25.03 -12.95 -65.20
N ARG A 496 25.84 -14.01 -65.02
CA ARG A 496 27.03 -13.96 -64.16
C ARG A 496 27.96 -12.81 -64.53
N GLN A 497 28.21 -12.63 -65.83
CA GLN A 497 29.10 -11.57 -66.32
C GLN A 497 28.57 -10.18 -65.97
N ALA A 498 27.28 -9.93 -66.17
CA ALA A 498 26.66 -8.63 -65.86
C ALA A 498 26.64 -8.36 -64.34
N TYR A 499 26.46 -9.39 -63.52
CA TYR A 499 26.50 -9.26 -62.06
C TYR A 499 27.92 -8.99 -61.54
N TYR A 500 28.93 -9.65 -62.12
CA TYR A 500 30.33 -9.47 -61.70
C TYR A 500 30.84 -8.07 -62.06
N GLN A 501 30.42 -7.53 -63.21
CA GLN A 501 30.71 -6.14 -63.59
C GLN A 501 30.11 -5.13 -62.59
N ARG A 502 28.93 -5.41 -62.02
CA ARG A 502 28.33 -4.58 -60.96
C ARG A 502 29.13 -4.64 -59.67
N LEU A 503 29.51 -5.84 -59.22
CA LEU A 503 30.36 -5.99 -58.03
C LEU A 503 31.69 -5.26 -58.19
N HIS A 504 32.31 -5.31 -59.36
CA HIS A 504 33.55 -4.58 -59.62
C HIS A 504 33.36 -3.06 -59.61
N THR A 505 32.22 -2.59 -60.13
CA THR A 505 31.83 -1.18 -60.03
C THR A 505 31.64 -0.76 -58.57
N ILE A 506 31.00 -1.60 -57.74
CA ILE A 506 30.82 -1.37 -56.30
C ILE A 506 32.18 -1.28 -55.58
N GLU A 507 33.08 -2.24 -55.81
CA GLU A 507 34.45 -2.24 -55.24
C GLU A 507 35.20 -0.94 -55.57
N ARG A 508 35.13 -0.50 -56.82
CA ARG A 508 35.78 0.74 -57.29
C ARG A 508 35.18 1.99 -56.66
N LEU A 509 33.85 2.07 -56.53
CA LEU A 509 33.16 3.23 -55.95
C LEU A 509 33.43 3.36 -54.44
N LEU A 510 33.37 2.23 -53.74
CA LEU A 510 33.53 2.16 -52.28
C LEU A 510 35.00 2.10 -51.85
N GLY A 511 35.92 1.77 -52.76
CA GLY A 511 37.34 1.62 -52.45
C GLY A 511 37.59 0.45 -51.51
N CYS A 512 36.86 -0.65 -51.68
CA CYS A 512 36.90 -1.83 -50.81
C CYS A 512 37.04 -3.12 -51.62
N ASP A 513 37.47 -4.18 -50.95
CA ASP A 513 37.52 -5.55 -51.45
C ASP A 513 36.33 -6.34 -50.89
N LEU A 514 35.42 -6.78 -51.77
CA LEU A 514 34.23 -7.51 -51.35
C LEU A 514 34.53 -8.96 -50.91
N GLU A 515 35.72 -9.49 -51.24
CA GLU A 515 36.18 -10.79 -50.76
C GLU A 515 36.73 -10.70 -49.32
N SER A 516 37.09 -9.50 -48.85
CA SER A 516 37.51 -9.28 -47.46
C SER A 516 36.34 -9.48 -46.50
N GLY A 517 36.47 -10.46 -45.60
CA GLY A 517 35.42 -10.79 -44.63
C GLY A 517 35.04 -9.62 -43.73
N LEU A 518 36.00 -8.81 -43.28
CA LEU A 518 35.73 -7.64 -42.45
C LEU A 518 35.00 -6.54 -43.23
N GLN A 519 35.46 -6.21 -44.45
CA GLN A 519 34.83 -5.16 -45.26
C GLN A 519 33.42 -5.58 -45.70
N ARG A 520 33.22 -6.84 -46.05
CA ARG A 520 31.89 -7.39 -46.36
C ARG A 520 30.96 -7.30 -45.16
N THR A 521 31.40 -7.67 -43.95
CA THR A 521 30.62 -7.50 -42.73
C THR A 521 30.30 -6.03 -42.47
N SER A 522 31.27 -5.14 -42.64
CA SER A 522 31.07 -3.70 -42.49
C SER A 522 29.98 -3.15 -43.41
N LEU A 523 29.99 -3.55 -44.69
CA LEU A 523 28.96 -3.21 -45.66
C LEU A 523 27.62 -3.86 -45.34
N HIS A 524 27.62 -5.10 -44.84
CA HIS A 524 26.41 -5.77 -44.40
C HIS A 524 25.72 -5.01 -43.26
N VAL A 525 26.48 -4.59 -42.25
CA VAL A 525 25.95 -3.75 -41.17
C VAL A 525 25.41 -2.43 -41.72
N ALA A 526 26.15 -1.76 -42.62
CA ALA A 526 25.71 -0.49 -43.20
C ALA A 526 24.39 -0.64 -43.99
N VAL A 527 24.24 -1.71 -44.76
CA VAL A 527 23.00 -2.03 -45.50
C VAL A 527 21.85 -2.31 -44.53
N LEU A 528 22.07 -3.10 -43.48
CA LEU A 528 21.04 -3.38 -42.47
C LEU A 528 20.60 -2.10 -41.74
N VAL A 529 21.51 -1.17 -41.47
CA VAL A 529 21.17 0.15 -40.90
C VAL A 529 20.32 0.97 -41.86
N LEU A 530 20.64 0.95 -43.15
CA LEU A 530 19.85 1.63 -44.18
C LEU A 530 18.43 1.03 -44.26
N ASP A 531 18.33 -0.30 -44.33
CA ASP A 531 17.06 -1.02 -44.41
C ASP A 531 16.19 -0.77 -43.15
N ALA A 532 16.81 -0.73 -41.96
CA ALA A 532 16.12 -0.42 -40.70
C ALA A 532 15.52 1.00 -40.66
N ARG A 533 16.11 1.96 -41.40
CA ARG A 533 15.56 3.31 -41.57
C ARG A 533 14.42 3.32 -42.59
N GLU A 534 14.58 2.65 -43.73
CA GLU A 534 13.56 2.56 -44.77
C GLU A 534 12.26 1.92 -44.26
N ALA A 535 12.36 0.90 -43.39
CA ALA A 535 11.21 0.25 -42.76
C ALA A 535 10.37 1.16 -41.83
N SER A 536 10.86 2.36 -41.49
CA SER A 536 10.19 3.31 -40.59
C SER A 536 9.43 4.44 -41.30
N VAL A 537 9.35 4.42 -42.63
CA VAL A 537 8.52 5.35 -43.42
C VAL A 537 7.23 4.62 -43.84
N PRO A 538 6.11 4.74 -43.10
CA PRO A 538 4.82 4.34 -43.63
C PRO A 538 4.34 5.45 -44.58
N GLY A 539 4.43 5.18 -45.89
CA GLY A 539 3.87 6.05 -46.92
C GLY A 539 4.92 6.87 -47.68
N ALA A 540 5.44 6.26 -48.75
CA ALA A 540 5.74 6.95 -49.99
C ALA A 540 5.03 6.20 -51.12
#